data_AF-A0A660XE12-F1
#
_entry.id   AF-A0A660XE12-F1
#
_cell.length_a   1.000
_cell.length_b   1.000
_cell.length_c   1.000
_cell.angle_alpha   90.00
_cell.angle_beta   90.00
_cell.angle_gamma   90.00
#
_symmetry.space_group_name_H-M   'P 1'
#
loop_
_entity.id
_entity.type
_entity.pdbx_description
1 polymer ?
#
loop_
_entity_poly.entity_id
_entity_poly.type
_entity_poly.pdbx_seq_one_letter_code
_entity_poly.pdbx_strand_id
1 'polypeptide(L)'
;MKFAKLIILFVVVLILLIFVAQNSEQNITLKFFTKANTFTTKAIVVLLITFMIGLLIGFLVSSVQILSAKNKLRVISTEYKKVKDELNLLRNIDVEESMEEDQ
;
A
#
# COMPACT_ATOMS: atom_id res chain seq x y z
N MET A 1 14.43 -6.18 -14.57
CA MET A 1 12.97 -6.28 -14.28
C MET A 1 12.37 -5.04 -13.61
N LYS A 2 13.01 -4.41 -12.61
CA LYS A 2 12.52 -3.15 -12.00
C LYS A 2 12.45 -1.98 -13.00
N PHE A 3 13.50 -1.80 -13.80
CA PHE A 3 13.55 -0.77 -14.85
C PHE A 3 12.56 -1.01 -15.99
N ALA A 4 12.36 -2.27 -16.41
CA ALA A 4 11.36 -2.61 -17.42
C ALA A 4 9.94 -2.24 -16.96
N LYS A 5 9.59 -2.53 -15.69
CA LYS A 5 8.31 -2.09 -15.12
C LYS A 5 8.18 -0.57 -15.09
N LEU A 6 9.26 0.15 -14.78
CA LEU A 6 9.29 1.62 -14.76
C LEU A 6 9.10 2.20 -16.18
N ILE A 7 9.76 1.62 -17.18
CA ILE A 7 9.61 2.01 -18.59
C ILE A 7 8.19 1.77 -19.08
N ILE A 8 7.61 0.60 -18.77
CA ILE A 8 6.21 0.29 -19.12
C ILE A 8 5.26 1.29 -18.47
N LEU A 9 5.44 1.58 -17.17
CA LEU A 9 4.65 2.58 -16.46
C LEU A 9 4.76 3.96 -17.11
N PHE A 10 5.98 4.37 -17.47
CA PHE A 10 6.23 5.64 -18.14
C PHE A 10 5.51 5.72 -19.48
N VAL A 11 5.61 4.69 -20.32
CA VAL A 11 4.91 4.61 -21.61
C VAL A 11 3.39 4.71 -21.42
N VAL A 12 2.83 4.01 -20.44
CA VAL A 12 1.40 4.07 -20.12
C VAL A 12 0.98 5.50 -19.72
N VAL A 13 1.75 6.17 -18.86
CA VAL A 13 1.48 7.56 -18.46
C VAL A 13 1.53 8.49 -19.68
N LEU A 14 2.47 8.29 -20.59
CA LEU A 14 2.63 9.10 -21.79
C LEU A 14 1.43 8.94 -22.75
N ILE A 15 0.97 7.71 -22.96
CA ILE A 15 -0.26 7.41 -23.73
C ILE A 15 -1.48 8.10 -23.10
N LEU A 16 -1.60 8.04 -21.77
CA LEU A 16 -2.69 8.71 -21.05
C LEU A 16 -2.64 10.23 -21.21
N LEU A 17 -1.46 10.84 -21.14
CA LEU A 17 -1.31 12.28 -21.36
C LEU A 17 -1.71 12.70 -22.77
N ILE A 18 -1.29 11.94 -23.79
CA ILE A 18 -1.70 12.19 -25.18
C ILE A 18 -3.21 12.09 -25.32
N PHE A 19 -3.82 11.06 -24.73
CA PHE A 19 -5.26 10.87 -24.72
C PHE A 19 -5.98 12.07 -24.07
N VAL A 20 -5.52 12.52 -22.90
CA VAL A 20 -6.10 13.69 -22.22
C VAL A 20 -5.97 14.95 -23.07
N ALA A 21 -4.80 15.19 -23.66
CA ALA A 21 -4.56 16.37 -24.47
C ALA A 21 -5.50 16.43 -25.67
N GLN A 22 -5.63 15.32 -26.41
CA GLN A 22 -6.49 15.22 -27.60
C GLN A 22 -7.98 15.36 -27.28
N ASN A 23 -8.42 14.95 -26.08
CA ASN A 23 -9.83 14.95 -25.69
C ASN A 23 -10.17 16.07 -24.69
N SER A 24 -9.26 17.00 -24.42
CA SER A 24 -9.39 18.00 -23.35
C SER A 24 -10.57 18.97 -23.53
N GLU A 25 -10.90 19.31 -24.78
CA GLU A 25 -12.00 20.22 -25.13
C GLU A 25 -13.34 19.51 -25.30
N GLN A 26 -13.36 18.18 -25.32
CA GLN A 26 -14.58 17.42 -25.53
C GLN A 26 -15.52 17.60 -24.33
N ASN A 27 -16.74 18.04 -24.60
CA ASN A 27 -17.80 18.05 -23.60
C ASN A 27 -18.38 16.64 -23.45
N ILE A 28 -18.51 16.21 -22.19
CA ILE A 28 -19.13 14.94 -21.83
C ILE A 28 -20.29 15.19 -20.88
N THR A 29 -21.38 14.46 -21.09
CA THR A 29 -22.55 14.50 -20.21
C THR A 29 -22.55 13.27 -19.32
N LEU A 30 -22.33 13.50 -18.03
CA LEU A 30 -22.45 12.48 -17.00
C LEU A 30 -23.91 12.32 -16.59
N LYS A 31 -24.37 11.07 -16.47
CA LYS A 31 -25.71 10.73 -15.98
C LYS A 31 -25.56 9.96 -14.68
N PHE A 32 -25.98 10.56 -13.57
CA PHE A 32 -25.86 9.94 -12.25
C PHE A 32 -27.21 9.40 -11.79
N PHE A 33 -27.32 8.07 -11.67
CA PHE A 33 -28.44 7.27 -11.10
C PHE A 33 -29.85 7.47 -11.71
N THR A 34 -30.22 8.68 -12.12
CA THR A 34 -31.52 9.05 -12.68
C THR A 34 -31.31 9.98 -13.89
N LYS A 35 -32.15 9.87 -14.93
CA LYS A 35 -32.05 10.70 -16.16
C LYS A 35 -32.19 12.22 -15.90
N ALA A 36 -32.72 12.62 -14.73
CA ALA A 36 -32.90 14.02 -14.36
C ALA A 36 -31.59 14.72 -13.91
N ASN A 37 -30.60 13.96 -13.45
CA ASN A 37 -29.34 14.51 -12.92
C ASN A 37 -28.24 14.34 -13.98
N THR A 38 -28.29 15.17 -15.01
CA THR A 38 -27.26 15.23 -16.04
C THR A 38 -26.33 16.41 -15.80
N PHE A 39 -25.03 16.14 -15.77
CA PHE A 39 -24.00 17.16 -15.63
C PHE A 39 -23.11 17.15 -16.87
N THR A 40 -23.15 18.23 -17.65
CA THR A 40 -22.27 18.39 -18.82
C THR A 40 -21.07 19.23 -18.43
N THR A 41 -19.88 18.70 -18.66
CA THR A 41 -18.61 19.39 -18.41
C THR A 41 -17.54 18.91 -19.38
N LYS A 42 -16.38 19.56 -19.36
CA LYS A 42 -15.23 19.12 -20.15
C LYS A 42 -14.68 17.79 -19.62
N ALA A 43 -14.28 16.90 -20.51
CA ALA A 43 -13.74 15.58 -20.18
C ALA A 43 -12.56 15.66 -19.19
N ILE A 44 -11.71 16.68 -19.33
CA ILE A 44 -10.58 16.92 -18.44
C ILE A 44 -10.98 17.12 -16.97
N VAL A 45 -12.12 17.77 -16.70
CA VAL A 45 -12.61 18.02 -15.34
C VAL A 45 -12.98 16.71 -14.67
N VAL A 46 -13.72 15.86 -15.38
CA VAL A 46 -14.13 14.54 -14.86
C VAL A 46 -12.92 13.66 -14.63
N LEU A 47 -11.99 13.63 -15.58
CA LEU A 47 -10.78 12.82 -15.48
C LEU A 47 -9.93 13.23 -14.27
N LEU A 48 -9.81 14.53 -14.00
CA LEU A 48 -9.08 15.05 -12.83
C LEU A 48 -9.77 14.66 -11.53
N ILE A 49 -11.10 14.78 -11.45
CA ILE A 49 -11.87 14.37 -10.26
C ILE A 49 -11.71 12.86 -10.00
N THR A 50 -11.88 12.02 -11.03
CA THR A 50 -11.73 10.57 -10.91
C THR A 50 -10.30 10.19 -10.52
N PHE A 51 -9.29 10.87 -11.09
CA PHE A 51 -7.89 10.67 -10.72
C PHE A 51 -7.63 11.02 -9.24
N MET A 52 -8.16 12.15 -8.77
CA MET A 52 -8.04 12.54 -7.36
C MET A 52 -8.70 11.54 -6.41
N ILE A 53 -9.89 11.04 -6.76
CA ILE A 53 -10.57 10.00 -5.98
C ILE A 53 -9.71 8.73 -5.95
N GLY A 54 -9.18 8.30 -7.10
CA GLY A 54 -8.31 7.15 -7.20
C GLY A 54 -7.04 7.29 -6.36
N LEU A 55 -6.39 8.46 -6.39
CA LEU A 55 -5.24 8.77 -5.54
C LEU A 55 -5.58 8.69 -4.06
N LEU A 56 -6.71 9.27 -3.65
CA LEU A 56 -7.13 9.31 -2.25
C LEU A 56 -7.42 7.90 -1.71
N ILE A 57 -8.11 7.07 -2.49
CA ILE A 57 -8.35 5.66 -2.16
C ILE A 57 -7.02 4.89 -2.11
N GLY A 58 -6.16 5.06 -3.12
CA GLY A 58 -4.86 4.40 -3.17
C GLY A 58 -3.97 4.76 -1.99
N PHE A 59 -3.98 6.03 -1.58
CA PHE A 59 -3.30 6.50 -0.39
C PHE A 59 -3.84 5.83 0.88
N LEU A 60 -5.17 5.87 1.09
CA LEU A 60 -5.82 5.23 2.24
C LEU A 60 -5.47 3.75 2.36
N VAL A 61 -5.58 3.00 1.25
CA VAL A 61 -5.24 1.57 1.22
C VAL A 61 -3.78 1.35 1.56
N SER A 62 -2.88 2.14 0.98
CA SER A 62 -1.43 2.04 1.24
C SER A 62 -1.09 2.38 2.70
N SER A 63 -1.74 3.39 3.28
CA SER A 63 -1.56 3.74 4.69
C SER A 63 -1.96 2.58 5.60
N VAL A 64 -3.13 1.99 5.40
CA VAL A 64 -3.59 0.83 6.20
C VAL A 64 -2.62 -0.35 6.08
N GLN A 65 -2.09 -0.62 4.88
CA GLN A 65 -1.09 -1.67 4.67
C GLN A 65 0.20 -1.41 5.44
N ILE A 66 0.72 -0.17 5.41
CA ILE A 66 1.93 0.22 6.14
C ILE A 66 1.73 0.09 7.65
N LEU A 67 0.59 0.56 8.18
CA LEU A 67 0.26 0.42 9.60
C LEU A 67 0.17 -1.06 10.00
N SER A 68 -0.51 -1.86 9.18
CA SER A 68 -0.61 -3.31 9.40
C SER A 68 0.75 -4.00 9.37
N ALA A 69 1.63 -3.61 8.45
CA ALA A 69 3.00 -4.15 8.37
C ALA A 69 3.82 -3.79 9.62
N LYS A 70 3.72 -2.55 10.12
CA LYS A 70 4.38 -2.12 11.37
C LYS A 70 3.88 -2.91 12.58
N ASN A 71 2.57 -3.12 12.69
CA ASN A 71 1.99 -3.92 13.77
C ASN A 71 2.49 -5.37 13.71
N LYS A 72 2.49 -5.99 12.53
CA LYS A 72 3.02 -7.35 12.34
C LYS A 72 4.50 -7.44 12.74
N LEU A 73 5.32 -6.47 12.33
CA LEU A 73 6.74 -6.41 12.72
C LEU A 73 6.91 -6.31 14.24
N ARG A 74 6.09 -5.49 14.91
CA ARG A 74 6.13 -5.35 16.37
C ARG A 74 5.78 -6.66 17.08
N VAL A 75 4.71 -7.33 16.64
CA VAL A 75 4.30 -8.63 17.22
C VAL A 75 5.41 -9.66 17.05
N ILE A 76 5.89 -9.85 15.82
CA ILE A 76 6.98 -10.80 15.52
C ILE A 76 8.23 -10.49 16.33
N SER A 77 8.61 -9.22 16.46
CA SER A 77 9.78 -8.82 17.27
C SER A 77 9.61 -9.13 18.75
N THR A 78 8.38 -9.03 19.28
CA THR A 78 8.10 -9.28 20.70
C THR A 78 8.11 -10.78 20.97
N GLU A 79 7.50 -11.57 20.09
CA GLU A 79 7.53 -13.04 20.18
C GLU A 79 8.95 -13.59 20.03
N TYR A 80 9.72 -13.08 19.07
CA TYR A 80 11.13 -13.45 18.90
C TYR A 80 11.93 -13.20 20.18
N LYS A 81 11.77 -12.02 20.79
CA LYS A 81 12.46 -11.70 22.04
C LYS A 81 12.05 -12.65 23.16
N LYS A 82 10.75 -12.92 23.32
CA LYS A 82 10.23 -13.84 24.33
C LYS A 82 10.82 -15.24 24.19
N VAL A 83 10.78 -15.81 22.99
CA VAL A 83 11.32 -17.16 22.73
C VAL A 83 12.83 -17.20 22.95
N LYS A 84 13.55 -16.14 22.57
CA LYS A 84 14.99 -16.02 22.84
C LYS A 84 15.29 -15.97 24.33
N ASP A 85 14.49 -15.24 25.11
CA ASP A 85 14.66 -15.14 26.55
C ASP A 85 14.33 -16.48 27.23
N GLU A 86 13.28 -17.19 26.80
CA GLU A 86 12.95 -18.55 27.27
C GLU A 86 14.08 -19.55 26.98
N LEU A 87 14.65 -19.52 25.77
CA LEU A 87 15.77 -20.37 25.41
C LEU A 87 17.02 -20.07 26.25
N ASN A 88 17.29 -18.79 26.51
CA ASN A 88 18.43 -18.40 27.36
C ASN A 88 18.25 -18.87 28.81
N LEU A 89 17.02 -18.82 29.34
CA LEU A 89 16.71 -19.33 30.68
C LEU A 89 16.91 -20.84 30.74
N LEU A 90 16.38 -21.59 29.78
CA LEU A 90 16.58 -23.04 29.70
C LEU A 90 18.06 -23.41 29.62
N ARG A 91 18.83 -22.70 28.79
CA ARG A 91 20.29 -22.88 28.72
C ARG A 91 20.98 -22.60 30.05
N ASN A 92 20.52 -21.60 30.81
CA ASN A 92 21.16 -21.23 32.07
C ASN A 92 20.87 -22.26 33.17
N ILE A 93 19.68 -22.86 33.17
CA ILE A 93 19.28 -23.92 34.11
C ILE A 93 20.15 -25.18 33.93
N ASP A 94 20.35 -25.65 32.69
CA ASP A 94 21.23 -26.81 32.41
C ASP A 94 22.67 -26.58 32.88
N VAL A 95 23.17 -25.33 32.79
CA VAL A 95 24.54 -24.99 33.21
C VAL A 95 24.66 -24.95 34.73
N GLU A 96 23.63 -24.46 35.44
CA GLU A 96 23.62 -24.42 36.91
C GLU A 96 23.58 -25.83 37.52
N GLU A 97 22.76 -26.74 36.98
CA GLU A 97 22.73 -28.16 37.41
C GLU A 97 24.09 -28.84 37.20
N SER A 98 24.76 -28.61 36.06
CA SER A 98 26.09 -29.21 35.82
C SER A 98 27.19 -28.70 36.77
N MET A 99 27.07 -27.47 37.29
CA MET A 99 28.05 -26.91 38.24
C MET A 99 27.82 -27.39 39.68
N GLU A 100 26.60 -27.80 40.03
CA GLU A 100 26.29 -28.40 41.33
C GLU A 100 26.69 -29.88 41.38
N GLU A 101 26.66 -30.61 40.26
CA GLU A 101 27.10 -32.02 40.18
C GLU A 101 28.64 -32.19 40.21
N ASP A 102 29.40 -31.15 39.86
CA ASP A 102 30.87 -31.15 39.85
C ASP A 102 31.51 -30.75 41.22
N GLN A 103 30.71 -30.58 42.29
CA GLN A 103 31.17 -30.33 43.67
C GLN A 103 30.99 -31.56 44.59
#